data_AF-A0A8H4CJ96-F1
#
_entry.id   AF-A0A8H4CJ96-F1
#
_cell.length_a   1.000
_cell.length_b   1.000
_cell.length_c   1.000
_cell.angle_alpha   90.00
_cell.angle_beta   90.00
_cell.angle_gamma   90.00
#
_symmetry.space_group_name_H-M   'P 1'
#
loop_
_entity.id
_entity.type
_entity.pdbx_description
1 polymer ?
#
loop_
_entity_poly.entity_id
_entity_poly.type
_entity_poly.pdbx_seq_one_letter_code
_entity_poly.pdbx_strand_id
1 'polypeptide(L)'
;MPTTSTTFPSYQERLDAGAITLTPDAARIFWKLQGPLSTCVFVVEDHRNMESAREPYARQDSWHPVSQASVTEPKIGSIAVTVDALRQWQENWLELHERHADPDDDDCVFGKLDPELYAQSDDEEENDEDNEEDGLELLRCCGTDRPAKGKSLIVKPSDVSKGYVTVHDYISAVHPWLMGIREEIIQADNVWGDRTAKDYERLVVEYNIPRTLMIMDEDRFLMANGSKQRPSAVSTTSSGIDWAAVAREPPNYKGMYIPNLDTMPKHLLPKDLQ
;
A
#
# COMPACT_ATOMS: atom_id res chain seq x y z
N MET A 1 4.92 -27.92 37.75
CA MET A 1 5.58 -28.14 36.44
C MET A 1 5.86 -26.76 35.86
N PRO A 2 7.10 -26.38 35.54
CA PRO A 2 7.36 -25.14 34.81
C PRO A 2 6.92 -25.35 33.36
N THR A 3 5.88 -24.65 32.94
CA THR A 3 5.49 -24.53 31.53
C THR A 3 6.58 -23.77 30.80
N THR A 4 7.41 -24.47 30.03
CA THR A 4 8.35 -23.86 29.10
C THR A 4 7.55 -23.11 28.02
N SER A 5 7.53 -21.78 28.11
CA SER A 5 7.01 -20.92 27.04
C SER A 5 7.86 -21.15 25.80
N THR A 6 7.25 -21.54 24.68
CA THR A 6 7.96 -21.58 23.40
C THR A 6 8.15 -20.15 22.93
N THR A 7 9.39 -19.67 22.87
CA THR A 7 9.71 -18.32 22.36
C THR A 7 9.92 -18.40 20.86
N PHE A 8 9.13 -17.65 20.09
CA PHE A 8 9.27 -17.53 18.64
C PHE A 8 10.03 -16.24 18.27
N PRO A 9 10.88 -16.24 17.22
CA PRO A 9 11.53 -15.03 16.72
C PRO A 9 10.53 -13.99 16.20
N SER A 10 10.90 -12.72 16.23
CA SER A 10 10.20 -11.64 15.54
C SER A 10 10.17 -11.82 14.02
N TYR A 11 9.29 -11.08 13.36
CA TYR A 11 9.22 -11.06 11.90
C TYR A 11 10.55 -10.62 11.25
N GLN A 12 11.23 -9.62 11.81
CA GLN A 12 12.52 -9.15 11.30
C GLN A 12 13.58 -10.26 11.39
N GLU A 13 13.73 -10.89 12.56
CA GLU A 13 14.68 -11.99 12.73
C GLU A 13 14.40 -13.16 11.79
N ARG A 14 13.12 -13.42 11.45
CA ARG A 14 12.75 -14.43 10.44
C ARG A 14 13.15 -14.01 9.04
N LEU A 15 12.92 -12.74 8.69
CA LEU A 15 13.26 -12.19 7.39
C LEU A 15 14.78 -12.22 7.16
N ASP A 16 15.56 -11.86 8.18
CA ASP A 16 17.03 -11.89 8.13
C ASP A 16 17.57 -13.32 7.99
N ALA A 17 16.86 -14.31 8.56
CA ALA A 17 17.22 -15.72 8.48
C ALA A 17 16.74 -16.41 7.19
N GLY A 18 15.82 -15.82 6.43
CA GLY A 18 15.32 -16.38 5.18
C GLY A 18 13.89 -15.97 4.81
N ALA A 19 13.27 -16.77 3.94
CA ALA A 19 11.93 -16.48 3.45
C ALA A 19 10.87 -16.67 4.53
N ILE A 20 9.97 -15.69 4.64
CA ILE A 20 8.76 -15.72 5.45
C ILE A 20 7.58 -15.36 4.57
N THR A 21 6.49 -16.11 4.67
CA THR A 21 5.28 -15.87 3.89
C THR A 21 4.04 -15.96 4.77
N LEU A 22 2.92 -15.39 4.30
CA LEU A 22 1.62 -15.66 4.92
C LEU A 22 1.30 -17.15 4.85
N THR A 23 0.66 -17.67 5.90
CA THR A 23 0.06 -19.00 5.81
C THR A 23 -1.08 -19.00 4.78
N PRO A 24 -1.40 -20.15 4.15
CA PRO A 24 -2.56 -20.23 3.26
C PRO A 24 -3.87 -19.80 3.93
N ASP A 25 -4.01 -20.09 5.22
CA ASP A 25 -5.15 -19.67 6.03
C ASP A 25 -5.21 -18.14 6.19
N ALA A 26 -4.09 -17.50 6.56
CA ALA A 26 -4.02 -16.04 6.62
C ALA A 26 -4.32 -15.43 5.24
N ALA A 27 -3.72 -15.94 4.16
CA ALA A 27 -3.92 -15.39 2.81
C ALA A 27 -5.41 -15.36 2.35
N ARG A 28 -6.31 -16.10 2.99
CA ARG A 28 -7.76 -16.08 2.72
C ARG A 28 -8.50 -14.90 3.33
N ILE A 29 -7.86 -14.03 4.10
CA ILE A 29 -8.54 -12.89 4.71
C ILE A 29 -8.76 -11.80 3.67
N PHE A 30 -10.03 -11.45 3.46
CA PHE A 30 -10.44 -10.26 2.73
C PHE A 30 -10.92 -9.21 3.74
N TRP A 31 -10.28 -8.04 3.73
CA TRP A 31 -10.41 -7.09 4.83
C TRP A 31 -10.74 -5.68 4.36
N LYS A 32 -11.96 -5.24 4.66
CA LYS A 32 -12.39 -3.86 4.45
C LYS A 32 -11.96 -2.98 5.62
N LEU A 33 -11.40 -1.82 5.32
CA LEU A 33 -11.08 -0.78 6.30
C LEU A 33 -12.26 0.17 6.48
N GLN A 34 -13.35 -0.37 7.01
CA GLN A 34 -14.58 0.33 7.32
C GLN A 34 -15.20 -0.31 8.56
N GLY A 35 -15.91 0.45 9.39
CA GLY A 35 -16.75 -0.11 10.46
C GLY A 35 -16.01 -1.01 11.47
N PRO A 36 -16.76 -1.85 12.21
CA PRO A 36 -16.17 -2.82 13.14
C PRO A 36 -15.72 -4.12 12.45
N LEU A 37 -14.78 -4.82 13.09
CA LEU A 37 -14.20 -6.08 12.62
C LEU A 37 -15.25 -7.13 12.24
N SER A 38 -16.34 -7.22 13.01
CA SER A 38 -17.41 -8.21 12.81
C SER A 38 -18.16 -8.09 11.49
N THR A 39 -18.12 -6.92 10.85
CA THR A 39 -18.84 -6.67 9.59
C THR A 39 -17.92 -6.51 8.39
N CYS A 40 -16.61 -6.39 8.62
CA CYS A 40 -15.68 -5.87 7.62
C CYS A 40 -14.50 -6.79 7.34
N VAL A 41 -14.42 -7.93 8.02
CA VAL A 41 -13.47 -9.00 7.74
C VAL A 41 -14.21 -10.23 7.25
N PHE A 42 -13.73 -10.79 6.14
CA PHE A 42 -14.30 -11.95 5.48
C PHE A 42 -13.19 -12.97 5.21
N VAL A 43 -13.60 -14.22 5.03
CA VAL A 43 -12.71 -15.30 4.61
C VAL A 43 -13.13 -15.73 3.22
N VAL A 44 -12.24 -15.62 2.25
CA VAL A 44 -12.47 -16.10 0.88
C VAL A 44 -12.24 -17.61 0.79
N GLU A 45 -12.93 -18.29 -0.11
CA GLU A 45 -12.75 -19.72 -0.35
C GLU A 45 -11.36 -20.01 -0.93
N ASP A 46 -10.94 -19.27 -1.96
CA ASP A 46 -9.64 -19.40 -2.61
C ASP A 46 -8.83 -18.12 -2.47
N HIS A 47 -7.69 -18.19 -1.76
CA HIS A 47 -6.79 -17.06 -1.58
C HIS A 47 -6.08 -16.61 -2.88
N ARG A 48 -6.21 -17.36 -3.97
CA ARG A 48 -5.74 -16.97 -5.30
C ARG A 48 -6.81 -16.23 -6.10
N ASN A 49 -8.05 -16.20 -5.59
CA ASN A 49 -9.18 -15.51 -6.18
C ASN A 49 -9.95 -14.72 -5.10
N MET A 50 -9.61 -13.44 -4.95
CA MET A 50 -10.24 -12.54 -3.97
C MET A 50 -11.72 -12.21 -4.29
N GLU A 51 -12.21 -12.62 -5.46
CA GLU A 51 -13.61 -12.54 -5.86
C GLU A 51 -14.40 -13.83 -5.57
N SER A 52 -13.72 -14.88 -5.06
CA SER A 52 -14.39 -16.13 -4.66
C SER A 52 -15.39 -15.90 -3.50
N ALA A 53 -16.20 -16.94 -3.23
CA ALA A 53 -17.22 -16.88 -2.19
C ALA A 53 -16.62 -16.46 -0.84
N ARG A 54 -17.34 -15.59 -0.13
CA ARG A 54 -16.92 -14.98 1.13
C ARG A 54 -17.80 -15.47 2.27
N GLU A 55 -17.18 -15.87 3.36
CA GLU A 55 -17.85 -16.12 4.63
C GLU A 55 -17.46 -15.07 5.68
N PRO A 56 -18.35 -14.73 6.63
CA PRO A 56 -18.01 -13.81 7.71
C PRO A 56 -16.88 -14.35 8.60
N TYR A 57 -15.89 -13.51 8.90
CA TYR A 57 -14.83 -13.86 9.86
C TYR A 57 -15.37 -13.96 11.29
N ALA A 58 -16.31 -13.08 11.64
CA ALA A 58 -17.03 -13.13 12.91
C ALA A 58 -18.42 -13.76 12.73
N ARG A 59 -18.78 -14.67 13.63
CA ARG A 59 -20.12 -15.26 13.76
C ARG A 59 -20.69 -14.83 15.12
N GLN A 60 -22.00 -14.97 15.32
CA GLN A 60 -22.72 -14.42 16.49
C GLN A 60 -22.01 -14.66 17.83
N ASP A 61 -21.47 -15.86 18.05
CA ASP A 61 -20.79 -16.22 19.30
C ASP A 61 -19.39 -16.85 19.09
N SER A 62 -18.81 -16.72 17.89
CA SER A 62 -17.52 -17.35 17.58
C SER A 62 -16.76 -16.71 16.43
N TRP A 63 -15.46 -16.98 16.37
CA TRP A 63 -14.62 -16.60 15.25
C TRP A 63 -14.50 -17.75 14.25
N HIS A 64 -14.31 -17.42 12.99
CA HIS A 64 -13.98 -18.40 11.95
C HIS A 64 -12.72 -19.21 12.36
N PRO A 65 -12.63 -20.52 12.07
CA PRO A 65 -11.47 -21.35 12.45
C PRO A 65 -10.10 -20.78 12.04
N VAL A 66 -10.05 -20.05 10.92
CA VAL A 66 -8.85 -19.34 10.44
C VAL A 66 -8.25 -18.39 11.48
N SER A 67 -9.07 -17.89 12.41
CA SER A 67 -8.64 -17.00 13.50
C SER A 67 -7.54 -17.61 14.38
N GLN A 68 -7.50 -18.94 14.48
CA GLN A 68 -6.54 -19.67 15.31
C GLN A 68 -5.25 -20.04 14.57
N ALA A 69 -5.22 -19.87 13.24
CA ALA A 69 -4.04 -20.14 12.43
C ALA A 69 -2.91 -19.13 12.72
N SER A 70 -1.66 -19.52 12.46
CA SER A 70 -0.53 -18.58 12.45
C SER A 70 -0.70 -17.59 11.30
N VAL A 71 -0.28 -16.34 11.48
CA VAL A 71 -0.23 -15.36 10.38
C VAL A 71 0.79 -15.79 9.32
N THR A 72 1.95 -16.26 9.75
CA THR A 72 3.08 -16.56 8.87
C THR A 72 3.60 -17.99 9.01
N GLU A 73 4.29 -18.46 7.98
CA GLU A 73 5.19 -19.60 8.01
C GLU A 73 6.58 -19.14 7.53
N PRO A 74 7.65 -19.29 8.33
CA PRO A 74 7.66 -19.76 9.72
C PRO A 74 6.89 -18.87 10.71
N LYS A 75 6.44 -19.47 11.83
CA LYS A 75 5.77 -18.76 12.94
C LYS A 75 6.66 -17.68 13.56
N ILE A 76 6.03 -16.57 13.92
CA ILE A 76 6.64 -15.38 14.54
C ILE A 76 6.05 -15.09 15.92
N GLY A 77 6.88 -14.56 16.82
CA GLY A 77 6.49 -14.11 18.16
C GLY A 77 6.16 -12.62 18.24
N SER A 78 6.47 -11.83 17.21
CA SER A 78 6.03 -10.43 17.09
C SER A 78 6.22 -9.90 15.67
N ILE A 79 5.51 -8.82 15.34
CA ILE A 79 5.68 -8.09 14.08
C ILE A 79 5.44 -6.60 14.29
N ALA A 80 6.31 -5.75 13.73
CA ALA A 80 6.09 -4.31 13.65
C ALA A 80 5.40 -3.99 12.32
N VAL A 81 4.14 -3.57 12.39
CA VAL A 81 3.28 -3.28 11.24
C VAL A 81 3.37 -1.81 10.90
N THR A 82 3.48 -1.51 9.62
CA THR A 82 3.53 -0.15 9.05
C THR A 82 2.52 -0.03 7.92
N VAL A 83 2.18 1.20 7.53
CA VAL A 83 1.36 1.47 6.34
C VAL A 83 2.22 2.14 5.29
N ASP A 84 2.21 1.60 4.07
CA ASP A 84 3.07 2.01 2.96
C ASP A 84 2.93 3.51 2.63
N ALA A 85 1.69 4.00 2.51
CA ALA A 85 1.42 5.42 2.28
C ALA A 85 2.03 6.31 3.37
N LEU A 86 1.94 5.92 4.65
CA LEU A 86 2.51 6.69 5.76
C LEU A 86 4.04 6.63 5.80
N ARG A 87 4.66 5.53 5.34
CA ARG A 87 6.12 5.42 5.25
C ARG A 87 6.68 6.38 4.20
N GLN A 88 6.02 6.46 3.05
CA GLN A 88 6.45 7.30 1.93
C GLN A 88 5.94 8.74 2.03
N TRP A 89 5.08 9.07 3.00
CA TRP A 89 4.42 10.37 3.05
C TRP A 89 5.40 11.53 3.11
N GLN A 90 6.43 11.43 3.94
CA GLN A 90 7.44 12.48 4.09
C GLN A 90 8.22 12.71 2.78
N GLU A 91 8.67 11.63 2.14
CA GLU A 91 9.40 11.68 0.86
C GLU A 91 8.54 12.22 -0.27
N ASN A 92 7.32 11.70 -0.43
CA ASN A 92 6.40 12.18 -1.47
C ASN A 92 6.00 13.65 -1.25
N TRP A 93 5.87 14.06 0.01
CA TRP A 93 5.61 15.47 0.34
C TRP A 93 6.80 16.34 -0.07
N LEU A 94 8.04 15.91 0.20
CA LEU A 94 9.23 16.64 -0.24
C LEU A 94 9.31 16.71 -1.77
N GLU A 95 9.15 15.59 -2.47
CA GLU A 95 9.19 15.55 -3.93
C GLU A 95 8.18 16.53 -4.57
N LEU A 96 7.00 16.65 -3.97
CA LEU A 96 5.97 17.59 -4.41
C LEU A 96 6.35 19.06 -4.17
N HIS A 97 6.97 19.37 -3.02
CA HIS A 97 7.16 20.74 -2.55
C HIS A 97 8.55 21.34 -2.83
N GLU A 98 9.62 20.54 -2.79
CA GLU A 98 11.00 21.02 -2.98
C GLU A 98 11.23 21.74 -4.31
N ARG A 99 10.46 21.36 -5.34
CA ARG A 99 10.58 21.96 -6.68
C ARG A 99 10.13 23.42 -6.76
N HIS A 100 9.33 23.88 -5.79
CA HIS A 100 8.75 25.22 -5.77
C HIS A 100 8.84 25.93 -4.42
N ALA A 101 9.36 25.27 -3.38
CA ALA A 101 9.60 25.89 -2.10
C ALA A 101 10.71 26.96 -2.23
N ASP A 102 10.44 28.15 -1.71
CA ASP A 102 11.35 29.30 -1.75
C ASP A 102 11.45 29.90 -0.33
N PRO A 103 12.65 30.13 0.22
CA PRO A 103 12.82 30.79 1.52
C PRO A 103 12.19 32.20 1.62
N ASP A 104 11.99 32.88 0.49
CA ASP A 104 11.35 34.20 0.43
C ASP A 104 9.81 34.11 0.30
N ASP A 105 9.24 32.90 0.20
CA ASP A 105 7.79 32.68 0.18
C ASP A 105 7.23 32.55 1.60
N ASP A 106 6.24 33.39 1.93
CA ASP A 106 5.54 33.37 3.23
C ASP A 106 4.83 32.04 3.50
N ASP A 107 4.52 31.25 2.47
CA ASP A 107 3.91 29.91 2.59
C ASP A 107 4.94 28.80 2.88
N CYS A 108 6.24 29.12 2.89
CA CYS A 108 7.33 28.19 3.19
C CYS A 108 7.96 28.46 4.55
N VAL A 109 8.29 27.39 5.28
CA VAL A 109 9.05 27.48 6.54
C VAL A 109 10.22 26.52 6.47
N PHE A 110 11.43 27.04 6.65
CA PHE A 110 12.66 26.26 6.76
C PHE A 110 13.16 26.25 8.22
N GLY A 111 13.69 25.13 8.67
CA GLY A 111 14.13 24.96 10.05
C GLY A 111 14.88 23.66 10.30
N LYS A 112 15.44 23.50 11.49
CA LYS A 112 16.11 22.23 11.85
C LYS A 112 15.08 21.15 12.10
N LEU A 113 15.29 19.97 11.50
CA LEU A 113 14.47 18.79 11.78
C LEU A 113 14.74 18.29 13.20
N ASP A 114 13.67 17.80 13.83
CA ASP A 114 13.78 16.93 15.00
C ASP A 114 14.10 15.50 14.51
N PRO A 115 15.29 14.94 14.80
CA PRO A 115 15.65 13.61 14.34
C PRO A 115 14.70 12.52 14.84
N GLU A 116 14.07 12.68 16.02
CA GLU A 116 13.14 11.68 16.54
C GLU A 116 11.83 11.62 15.74
N LEU A 117 11.42 12.74 15.15
CA LEU A 117 10.18 12.86 14.39
C LEU A 117 10.37 12.62 12.90
N TYR A 118 11.55 12.93 12.35
CA TYR A 118 11.78 13.03 10.92
C TYR A 118 12.88 12.14 10.36
N ALA A 119 13.65 11.42 11.20
CA ALA A 119 14.64 10.48 10.69
C ALA A 119 13.97 9.38 9.87
N GLN A 120 14.41 9.22 8.62
CA GLN A 120 14.06 8.07 7.79
C GLN A 120 14.42 6.77 8.53
N SER A 121 13.71 5.68 8.24
CA SER A 121 14.04 4.38 8.85
C SER A 121 15.46 3.95 8.47
N ASP A 122 16.12 3.22 9.39
CA ASP A 122 17.52 2.76 9.45
C ASP A 122 18.15 2.10 8.18
N ASP A 123 17.51 2.18 7.01
CA ASP A 123 17.98 1.56 5.76
C ASP A 123 18.88 2.48 4.92
N GLU A 124 19.00 3.78 5.24
CA GLU A 124 19.86 4.72 4.50
C GLU A 124 20.66 5.62 5.46
N GLU A 125 21.76 5.08 6.01
CA GLU A 125 22.89 5.90 6.46
C GLU A 125 23.72 6.36 5.24
N GLU A 126 23.12 7.12 4.33
CA GLU A 126 23.91 7.97 3.43
C GLU A 126 24.14 9.29 4.17
N ASN A 127 25.20 9.26 5.00
CA ASN A 127 25.73 10.45 5.64
C ASN A 127 26.38 11.31 4.54
N ASP A 128 25.57 12.12 3.85
CA ASP A 128 26.07 13.16 2.96
C ASP A 128 26.68 14.27 3.81
N GLU A 129 27.93 14.04 4.25
CA GLU A 129 28.76 14.97 5.03
C GLU A 129 29.10 16.28 4.26
N ASP A 130 28.61 16.45 3.03
CA ASP A 130 29.03 17.50 2.11
C ASP A 130 28.04 18.68 1.92
N ASN A 131 26.85 18.66 2.55
CA ASN A 131 25.91 19.80 2.50
C ASN A 131 26.06 20.72 3.72
N GLU A 132 27.15 21.51 3.74
CA GLU A 132 27.35 22.65 4.64
C GLU A 132 26.52 23.90 4.22
N GLU A 133 25.41 23.73 3.51
CA GLU A 133 24.52 24.83 3.13
C GLU A 133 23.47 25.01 4.25
N ASP A 134 23.88 25.75 5.28
CA ASP A 134 23.07 26.27 6.40
C ASP A 134 21.87 25.36 6.76
N GLY A 135 22.15 24.16 7.31
CA GLY A 135 21.26 22.99 7.48
C GLY A 135 19.85 23.21 8.05
N LEU A 136 19.04 23.95 7.30
CA LEU A 136 17.63 24.24 7.50
C LEU A 136 16.86 23.53 6.41
N GLU A 137 15.97 22.68 6.85
CA GLU A 137 15.18 21.76 6.05
C GLU A 137 13.78 22.35 5.85
N LEU A 138 13.13 22.00 4.74
CA LEU A 138 11.75 22.41 4.50
C LEU A 138 10.82 21.74 5.54
N LEU A 139 10.13 22.56 6.33
CA LEU A 139 9.22 22.13 7.40
C LEU A 139 7.74 22.36 7.07
N ARG A 140 7.43 23.33 6.21
CA ARG A 140 6.08 23.66 5.76
C ARG A 140 6.14 24.25 4.35
N CYS A 141 5.15 23.92 3.54
CA CYS A 141 4.92 24.48 2.20
C CYS A 141 3.45 24.31 1.82
N CYS A 142 2.91 25.20 0.98
CA CYS A 142 1.53 25.13 0.50
C CYS A 142 0.47 24.99 1.61
N GLY A 143 0.73 25.60 2.77
CA GLY A 143 -0.17 25.51 3.94
C GLY A 143 -0.20 24.14 4.63
N THR A 144 0.73 23.24 4.32
CA THR A 144 0.84 21.91 4.93
C THR A 144 2.19 21.72 5.61
N ASP A 145 2.19 21.05 6.76
CA ASP A 145 3.40 20.69 7.48
C ASP A 145 4.07 19.47 6.86
N ARG A 146 5.41 19.43 6.90
CA ARG A 146 6.18 18.22 6.57
C ARG A 146 5.70 17.08 7.46
N PRO A 147 5.25 15.96 6.88
CA PRO A 147 4.81 14.81 7.65
C PRO A 147 5.95 14.24 8.51
N ALA A 148 5.62 13.86 9.74
CA ALA A 148 6.52 13.07 10.57
C ALA A 148 6.64 11.64 10.02
N LYS A 149 7.65 10.91 10.50
CA LYS A 149 7.87 9.50 10.20
C LYS A 149 6.60 8.67 10.41
N GLY A 150 6.34 7.78 9.46
CA GLY A 150 5.19 6.88 9.50
C GLY A 150 5.09 6.08 10.80
N LYS A 151 3.89 6.05 11.38
CA LYS A 151 3.58 5.31 12.61
C LYS A 151 3.68 3.79 12.40
N SER A 152 4.07 3.07 13.45
CA SER A 152 4.08 1.61 13.47
C SER A 152 3.34 1.02 14.68
N LEU A 153 2.88 -0.23 14.53
CA LEU A 153 2.22 -0.99 15.59
C LEU A 153 2.94 -2.32 15.82
N ILE A 154 3.35 -2.59 17.05
CA ILE A 154 3.90 -3.90 17.42
C ILE A 154 2.76 -4.84 17.82
N VAL A 155 2.59 -5.91 17.04
CA VAL A 155 1.65 -7.00 17.35
C VAL A 155 2.39 -8.12 18.06
N LYS A 156 1.78 -8.65 19.13
CA LYS A 156 2.27 -9.78 19.92
C LYS A 156 1.14 -10.82 20.12
N PRO A 157 1.48 -12.09 20.40
CA PRO A 157 0.51 -13.12 20.72
C PRO A 157 -0.30 -12.73 21.97
N SER A 158 -1.62 -12.87 21.93
CA SER A 158 -2.46 -12.73 23.14
C SER A 158 -2.28 -13.92 24.08
N ASP A 159 -2.07 -15.11 23.53
CA ASP A 159 -1.81 -16.35 24.27
C ASP A 159 -0.30 -16.62 24.37
N VAL A 160 0.28 -16.25 25.51
CA VAL A 160 1.70 -16.46 25.82
C VAL A 160 2.09 -17.94 25.76
N SER A 161 1.16 -18.86 26.03
CA SER A 161 1.45 -20.29 25.98
C SER A 161 1.64 -20.82 24.56
N LYS A 162 0.93 -20.24 23.58
CA LYS A 162 1.17 -20.50 22.15
C LYS A 162 2.47 -19.88 21.69
N GLY A 163 2.75 -18.65 22.12
CA GLY A 163 4.01 -17.94 21.84
C GLY A 163 4.16 -17.39 20.42
N TYR A 164 3.19 -17.61 19.52
CA TYR A 164 3.20 -17.09 18.15
C TYR A 164 1.95 -16.29 17.81
N VAL A 165 2.09 -15.35 16.87
CA VAL A 165 1.01 -14.43 16.45
C VAL A 165 0.00 -15.19 15.59
N THR A 166 -1.25 -15.21 16.05
CA THR A 166 -2.37 -15.77 15.29
C THR A 166 -3.01 -14.73 14.37
N VAL A 167 -3.78 -15.19 13.38
CA VAL A 167 -4.60 -14.31 12.52
C VAL A 167 -5.50 -13.41 13.37
N HIS A 168 -6.06 -13.93 14.47
CA HIS A 168 -6.88 -13.14 15.37
C HIS A 168 -6.11 -12.05 16.12
N ASP A 169 -4.93 -12.39 16.67
CA ASP A 169 -4.06 -11.41 17.35
C ASP A 169 -3.74 -10.24 16.41
N TYR A 170 -3.41 -10.58 15.17
CA TYR A 170 -3.04 -9.60 14.15
C TYR A 170 -4.21 -8.70 13.76
N ILE A 171 -5.33 -9.25 13.30
CA ILE A 171 -6.46 -8.45 12.83
C ILE A 171 -7.05 -7.62 13.98
N SER A 172 -7.16 -8.19 15.18
CA SER A 172 -7.78 -7.49 16.32
C SER A 172 -6.92 -6.36 16.88
N ALA A 173 -5.59 -6.43 16.71
CA ALA A 173 -4.69 -5.32 17.06
C ALA A 173 -4.62 -4.27 15.94
N VAL A 174 -4.46 -4.72 14.69
CA VAL A 174 -4.16 -3.84 13.56
C VAL A 174 -5.42 -3.08 13.10
N HIS A 175 -6.60 -3.69 13.11
CA HIS A 175 -7.83 -3.03 12.66
C HIS A 175 -8.22 -1.77 13.44
N PRO A 176 -8.34 -1.79 14.78
CA PRO A 176 -8.65 -0.57 15.51
C PRO A 176 -7.53 0.49 15.38
N TRP A 177 -6.26 0.06 15.26
CA TRP A 177 -5.16 0.98 15.00
C TRP A 177 -5.30 1.68 13.65
N LEU A 178 -5.52 0.94 12.56
CA LEU A 178 -5.75 1.51 11.22
C LEU A 178 -6.96 2.44 11.21
N MET A 179 -8.05 2.09 11.89
CA MET A 179 -9.22 2.96 12.02
C MET A 179 -8.88 4.27 12.76
N GLY A 180 -8.01 4.22 13.76
CA GLY A 180 -7.55 5.39 14.52
C GLY A 180 -6.63 6.32 13.73
N ILE A 181 -5.92 5.83 12.70
CA ILE A 181 -5.03 6.63 11.84
C ILE A 181 -5.58 6.79 10.42
N ARG A 182 -6.86 6.50 10.20
CA ARG A 182 -7.47 6.45 8.86
C ARG A 182 -7.37 7.78 8.11
N GLU A 183 -7.53 8.90 8.80
CA GLU A 183 -7.44 10.24 8.18
C GLU A 183 -6.02 10.54 7.69
N GLU A 184 -4.99 10.17 8.47
CA GLU A 184 -3.59 10.31 8.08
C GLU A 184 -3.27 9.44 6.86
N ILE A 185 -3.79 8.22 6.81
CA ILE A 185 -3.62 7.33 5.65
C ILE A 185 -4.21 7.97 4.39
N ILE A 186 -5.40 8.57 4.48
CA ILE A 186 -6.06 9.23 3.36
C ILE A 186 -5.27 10.45 2.89
N GLN A 187 -4.75 11.25 3.82
CA GLN A 187 -3.91 12.41 3.48
C GLN A 187 -2.61 11.99 2.79
N ALA A 188 -1.95 10.95 3.30
CA ALA A 188 -0.72 10.42 2.74
C ALA A 188 -0.91 9.82 1.34
N ASP A 189 -1.97 9.02 1.14
CA ASP A 189 -2.29 8.41 -0.16
C ASP A 189 -2.74 9.44 -1.20
N ASN A 190 -3.26 10.60 -0.77
CA ASN A 190 -3.65 11.71 -1.63
C ASN A 190 -2.64 12.87 -1.67
N VAL A 191 -1.37 12.63 -1.34
CA VAL A 191 -0.36 13.71 -1.29
C VAL A 191 -0.28 14.48 -2.62
N TRP A 192 -0.48 13.79 -3.75
CA TRP A 192 -0.49 14.36 -5.11
C TRP A 192 -1.81 15.04 -5.51
N GLY A 193 -2.86 14.94 -4.69
CA GLY A 193 -4.17 15.55 -4.94
C GLY A 193 -4.96 14.96 -6.12
N ASP A 194 -4.58 13.79 -6.61
CA ASP A 194 -5.19 13.13 -7.76
C ASP A 194 -6.41 12.25 -7.41
N ARG A 195 -6.75 12.13 -6.13
CA ARG A 195 -7.87 11.32 -5.63
C ARG A 195 -8.98 12.14 -5.00
N THR A 196 -10.16 11.55 -4.98
CA THR A 196 -11.41 12.13 -4.50
C THR A 196 -11.93 11.38 -3.28
N ALA A 197 -12.88 11.97 -2.55
CA ALA A 197 -13.52 11.32 -1.40
C ALA A 197 -14.14 9.95 -1.74
N LYS A 198 -14.61 9.77 -2.99
CA LYS A 198 -15.21 8.53 -3.48
C LYS A 198 -14.20 7.37 -3.46
N ASP A 199 -12.94 7.64 -3.77
CA ASP A 199 -11.88 6.65 -3.81
C ASP A 199 -11.59 6.05 -2.41
N TYR A 200 -12.02 6.76 -1.35
CA TYR A 200 -11.85 6.34 0.05
C TYR A 200 -13.11 5.75 0.69
N GLU A 201 -14.23 5.62 -0.04
CA GLU A 201 -15.48 5.05 0.51
C GLU A 201 -15.36 3.55 0.76
N ARG A 202 -14.51 2.85 0.00
CA ARG A 202 -14.40 1.38 -0.03
C ARG A 202 -12.96 0.93 0.05
N LEU A 203 -12.30 1.25 1.16
CA LEU A 203 -10.91 0.86 1.39
C LEU A 203 -10.79 -0.61 1.77
N VAL A 204 -9.76 -1.25 1.23
CA VAL A 204 -9.33 -2.62 1.52
C VAL A 204 -7.90 -2.59 2.04
N VAL A 205 -7.61 -3.47 3.00
CA VAL A 205 -6.26 -3.69 3.51
C VAL A 205 -5.62 -4.83 2.72
N GLU A 206 -4.64 -4.50 1.88
CA GLU A 206 -3.76 -5.49 1.28
C GLU A 206 -2.58 -5.75 2.22
N TYR A 207 -2.46 -7.00 2.66
CA TYR A 207 -1.47 -7.39 3.67
C TYR A 207 -0.62 -8.60 3.27
N ASN A 208 -0.49 -8.82 1.95
CA ASN A 208 0.38 -9.87 1.37
C ASN A 208 1.79 -9.84 1.98
N ILE A 209 2.27 -8.64 2.32
CA ILE A 209 3.43 -8.41 3.18
C ILE A 209 2.90 -7.94 4.54
N PRO A 210 2.75 -8.80 5.56
CA PRO A 210 2.09 -8.43 6.82
C PRO A 210 2.86 -7.39 7.64
N ARG A 211 4.10 -7.06 7.28
CA ARG A 211 4.85 -5.97 7.90
C ARG A 211 4.47 -4.59 7.34
N THR A 212 4.10 -4.52 6.07
CA THR A 212 3.89 -3.27 5.34
C THR A 212 2.57 -3.35 4.59
N LEU A 213 1.57 -2.67 5.12
CA LEU A 213 0.21 -2.70 4.61
C LEU A 213 0.04 -1.68 3.49
N MET A 214 -0.58 -2.12 2.40
CA MET A 214 -1.10 -1.21 1.39
C MET A 214 -2.60 -1.03 1.61
N ILE A 215 -3.05 0.22 1.61
CA ILE A 215 -4.46 0.57 1.73
C ILE A 215 -4.88 1.17 0.39
N MET A 216 -5.91 0.60 -0.23
CA MET A 216 -6.38 1.05 -1.54
C MET A 216 -7.88 0.82 -1.68
N ASP A 217 -8.47 1.42 -2.70
CA ASP A 217 -9.86 1.16 -3.07
C ASP A 217 -10.07 -0.31 -3.49
N GLU A 218 -11.27 -0.83 -3.24
CA GLU A 218 -11.63 -2.22 -3.51
C GLU A 218 -11.48 -2.60 -4.99
N ASP A 219 -11.75 -1.68 -5.92
CA ASP A 219 -11.68 -1.96 -7.35
C ASP A 219 -10.23 -2.12 -7.81
N ARG A 220 -9.33 -1.23 -7.40
CA ARG A 220 -7.88 -1.34 -7.62
C ARG A 220 -7.31 -2.60 -6.99
N PHE A 221 -7.73 -2.93 -5.77
CA PHE A 221 -7.32 -4.16 -5.11
C PHE A 221 -7.71 -5.42 -5.90
N LEU A 222 -8.96 -5.47 -6.38
CA LEU A 222 -9.46 -6.58 -7.17
C LEU A 222 -8.81 -6.64 -8.55
N MET A 223 -8.53 -5.51 -9.19
CA MET A 223 -7.77 -5.48 -10.46
C MET A 223 -6.36 -6.04 -10.30
N ALA A 224 -5.65 -5.64 -9.23
CA ALA A 224 -4.30 -6.10 -8.93
C ALA A 224 -4.23 -7.59 -8.54
N ASN A 225 -5.27 -8.12 -7.87
CA ASN A 225 -5.28 -9.49 -7.37
C ASN A 225 -6.10 -10.48 -8.22
N GLY A 226 -7.04 -10.02 -9.03
CA GLY A 226 -7.87 -10.83 -9.94
C GLY A 226 -7.15 -11.20 -11.24
N SER A 227 -6.24 -10.35 -11.72
CA SER A 227 -5.42 -10.61 -12.91
C SER A 227 -4.36 -11.71 -12.72
N LYS A 228 -4.21 -12.26 -11.50
CA LYS A 228 -3.42 -13.48 -11.22
C LYS A 228 -4.07 -14.75 -11.81
N GLN A 229 -5.28 -14.67 -12.36
CA GLN A 229 -5.83 -15.71 -13.23
C GLN A 229 -5.08 -15.73 -14.57
N ARG A 230 -4.25 -16.76 -14.80
CA ARG A 230 -4.13 -17.26 -16.18
C ARG A 230 -5.54 -17.71 -16.58
N PRO A 231 -6.10 -17.23 -17.70
CA PRO A 231 -7.35 -17.79 -18.20
C PRO A 231 -7.19 -19.30 -18.28
N SER A 232 -8.08 -20.06 -17.63
CA SER A 232 -8.20 -21.49 -17.87
C SER A 232 -8.26 -21.68 -19.37
N ALA A 233 -7.36 -22.50 -19.92
CA ALA A 233 -7.37 -22.82 -21.34
C ALA A 233 -8.75 -23.37 -21.68
N VAL A 234 -9.56 -22.53 -22.32
CA VAL A 234 -10.80 -22.96 -22.96
C VAL A 234 -10.37 -24.06 -23.91
N SER A 235 -10.87 -25.28 -23.70
CA SER A 235 -10.69 -26.36 -24.66
C SER A 235 -11.40 -25.96 -25.94
N THR A 236 -10.63 -25.37 -26.85
CA THR A 236 -11.09 -24.94 -28.15
C THR A 236 -11.24 -26.16 -29.03
N THR A 237 -12.37 -26.86 -28.94
CA THR A 237 -12.96 -27.43 -30.16
C THR A 237 -13.65 -26.28 -30.89
N SER A 238 -12.87 -25.47 -31.60
CA SER A 238 -13.40 -24.54 -32.59
C SER A 238 -12.52 -24.62 -33.82
N SER A 239 -13.20 -24.84 -34.94
CA SER A 239 -12.73 -24.82 -36.32
C SER A 239 -11.63 -23.78 -36.53
N GLY A 240 -10.51 -24.23 -37.09
CA GLY A 240 -9.29 -23.45 -37.27
C GLY A 240 -9.53 -22.11 -37.95
N ILE A 241 -9.11 -21.06 -37.26
CA ILE A 241 -8.75 -19.79 -37.88
C ILE A 241 -7.26 -19.91 -38.21
N ASP A 242 -6.94 -19.80 -39.50
CA ASP A 242 -5.57 -19.80 -39.99
C ASP A 242 -4.91 -18.44 -39.69
N TRP A 243 -4.11 -18.44 -38.63
CA TRP A 243 -3.38 -17.27 -38.16
C TRP A 243 -2.25 -16.80 -39.11
N ALA A 244 -1.92 -17.56 -40.15
CA ALA A 244 -0.98 -17.13 -41.18
C ALA A 244 -1.57 -16.06 -42.13
N ALA A 245 -2.90 -15.89 -42.16
CA ALA A 245 -3.57 -14.89 -43.00
C ALA A 245 -3.70 -13.51 -42.33
N VAL A 246 -3.40 -13.38 -41.03
CA VAL A 246 -3.41 -12.09 -40.30
C VAL A 246 -1.98 -11.54 -40.21
N ALA A 247 -1.31 -11.45 -41.36
CA ALA A 247 -0.08 -10.68 -41.46
C ALA A 247 -0.45 -9.20 -41.35
N ARG A 248 0.02 -8.56 -40.27
CA ARG A 248 -0.17 -7.14 -39.94
C ARG A 248 0.23 -6.27 -41.13
N GLU A 249 -0.69 -5.48 -41.66
CA GLU A 249 -0.29 -4.22 -42.27
C GLU A 249 0.41 -3.38 -41.18
N PRO A 250 1.62 -2.86 -41.42
CA PRO A 250 2.26 -1.97 -40.47
C PRO A 250 1.39 -0.72 -40.28
N PRO A 251 1.37 -0.10 -39.08
CA PRO A 251 0.59 1.11 -38.83
C PRO A 251 0.92 2.18 -39.86
N ASN A 252 -0.10 2.76 -40.49
CA ASN A 252 0.07 3.86 -41.43
C ASN A 252 0.43 5.16 -40.67
N TYR A 253 1.71 5.38 -40.43
CA TYR A 253 2.24 6.59 -39.77
C TYR A 253 2.09 7.88 -40.61
N LYS A 254 1.50 7.85 -41.82
CA LYS A 254 1.26 9.06 -42.64
C LYS A 254 0.16 9.99 -42.09
N GLY A 255 -0.54 9.60 -41.02
CA GLY A 255 -1.59 10.41 -40.38
C GLY A 255 -1.14 11.23 -39.16
N MET A 256 0.08 11.05 -38.65
CA MET A 256 0.58 11.74 -37.44
C MET A 256 1.66 12.78 -37.78
N TYR A 257 1.43 13.59 -38.81
CA TYR A 257 2.26 14.76 -39.09
C TYR A 257 1.54 16.01 -38.60
N ILE A 258 2.10 16.68 -37.60
CA ILE A 258 1.69 18.02 -37.19
C ILE A 258 2.09 18.97 -38.34
N PRO A 259 1.17 19.74 -38.95
CA PRO A 259 1.54 20.67 -40.00
C PRO A 259 2.43 21.78 -39.44
N ASN A 260 3.43 22.15 -40.22
CA ASN A 260 4.29 23.30 -39.97
C ASN A 260 3.44 24.57 -39.74
N LEU A 261 3.74 25.34 -38.68
CA LEU A 261 2.97 26.51 -38.20
C LEU A 261 2.70 27.56 -39.30
N ASP A 262 3.56 27.62 -40.33
CA ASP A 262 3.45 28.56 -41.45
C ASP A 262 2.28 28.31 -42.41
N THR A 263 1.52 27.21 -42.24
CA THR A 263 0.39 26.85 -43.13
C THR A 263 -0.99 26.86 -42.45
N MET A 264 -1.07 27.26 -41.18
CA MET A 264 -2.34 27.28 -40.46
C MET A 264 -3.19 28.50 -40.81
N PRO A 265 -4.52 28.34 -41.02
CA PRO A 265 -5.44 29.47 -41.17
C PRO A 265 -5.39 30.39 -39.94
N LYS A 266 -5.22 31.70 -40.15
CA LYS A 266 -5.03 32.69 -39.07
C LYS A 266 -6.04 32.66 -37.92
N HIS A 267 -7.27 32.22 -38.19
CA HIS A 267 -8.33 32.12 -37.18
C HIS A 267 -8.16 30.95 -36.19
N LEU A 268 -7.20 30.06 -36.44
CA LEU A 268 -6.85 28.91 -35.59
C LEU A 268 -5.52 29.11 -34.84
N LEU A 269 -4.84 30.25 -35.04
CA LEU A 269 -3.66 30.59 -34.24
C LEU A 269 -4.08 31.08 -32.85
N PRO A 270 -3.30 30.74 -31.80
CA PRO A 270 -3.44 31.33 -30.46
C PRO A 270 -3.45 32.86 -30.53
N LYS A 271 -4.22 33.53 -29.65
CA LYS A 271 -4.46 34.99 -29.70
C LYS A 271 -3.19 35.83 -29.50
N ASP A 272 -2.18 35.22 -28.90
CA ASP A 272 -0.84 35.70 -28.65
C ASP A 272 0.08 35.65 -29.90
N LEU A 273 -0.40 35.03 -31.00
CA LEU A 273 0.28 34.92 -32.30
C LEU A 273 -0.58 35.42 -33.48
N GLN A 274 -1.69 36.13 -33.24
CA GLN A 274 -2.55 36.74 -34.27
C GLN A 274 -2.13 38.15 -34.67
#